data_AF-G3JT58-F1
#
_entry.id   AF-G3JT58-F1
#
_cell.length_a   1.000
_cell.length_b   1.000
_cell.length_c   1.000
_cell.angle_alpha   90.00
_cell.angle_beta   90.00
_cell.angle_gamma   90.00
#
_symmetry.space_group_name_H-M   'P 1'
#
loop_
_entity.id
_entity.type
_entity.pdbx_description
1 polymer ?
#
loop_
_entity_poly.entity_id
_entity_poly.type
_entity_poly.pdbx_seq_one_letter_code
_entity_poly.pdbx_strand_id
1 'polypeptide(L)'
;MTNLHPAYLHIRDALPGDVDALAAIIRYAMPMDPQWDYRFPLRKQYPEDNYGYTRLMMKSFLEAQGVVVKVVTFPAPGLPEEDEVPAALAVWEVEPDKDKKYSLTPTGDKTARRDANFEHMAAFGSTTRAARETYFNSVYQSRQLHLRILATLPEFQRKGAGTALCSPLGHALYSSLGFTDIATITVQVKEEEEKLSIRVMVYPYEPVY
;
A
#
# COMPACT_ATOMS: atom_id res chain seq x y z
N MET A 1 0.51 21.82 -21.07
CA MET A 1 0.74 21.64 -19.61
C MET A 1 -0.61 21.35 -19.00
N THR A 2 -0.78 20.16 -18.42
CA THR A 2 -2.06 19.73 -17.85
C THR A 2 -2.30 20.46 -16.53
N ASN A 3 -3.49 21.03 -16.34
CA ASN A 3 -3.85 21.73 -15.10
C ASN A 3 -4.03 20.72 -13.97
N LEU A 4 -2.93 20.43 -13.26
CA LEU A 4 -2.90 19.53 -12.11
C LEU A 4 -3.25 20.27 -10.81
N HIS A 5 -4.36 21.00 -10.81
CA HIS A 5 -4.86 21.74 -9.66
C HIS A 5 -5.66 20.80 -8.73
N PRO A 6 -5.56 20.92 -7.39
CA PRO A 6 -6.29 20.07 -6.43
C PRO A 6 -7.82 20.05 -6.63
N ALA A 7 -8.39 21.07 -7.27
CA ALA A 7 -9.82 21.13 -7.59
C ALA A 7 -10.27 20.11 -8.66
N TYR A 8 -9.34 19.51 -9.40
CA TYR A 8 -9.61 18.49 -10.43
C TYR A 8 -9.31 17.07 -9.94
N LEU A 9 -9.19 16.90 -8.63
CA LEU A 9 -8.84 15.64 -8.01
C LEU A 9 -10.12 14.90 -7.66
N HIS A 10 -10.39 13.79 -8.34
CA HIS A 10 -11.58 12.98 -8.11
C HIS A 10 -11.21 11.69 -7.39
N ILE A 11 -11.95 11.37 -6.32
CA ILE A 11 -11.77 10.15 -5.54
C ILE A 11 -12.92 9.20 -5.88
N ARG A 12 -12.59 7.97 -6.26
CA ARG A 12 -13.59 6.92 -6.51
C ARG A 12 -13.11 5.56 -6.04
N ASP A 13 -14.03 4.60 -5.97
CA ASP A 13 -13.66 3.19 -5.88
C ASP A 13 -12.91 2.75 -7.14
N ALA A 14 -11.92 1.89 -6.95
CA ALA A 14 -11.24 1.23 -8.05
C ALA A 14 -12.18 0.20 -8.70
N LEU A 15 -12.18 0.18 -10.03
CA LEU A 15 -12.93 -0.75 -10.86
C LEU A 15 -12.04 -1.95 -11.24
N PRO A 16 -12.62 -3.12 -11.59
CA PRO A 16 -11.85 -4.25 -12.11
C PRO A 16 -10.92 -3.89 -13.28
N GLY A 17 -11.35 -2.96 -14.13
CA GLY A 17 -10.57 -2.45 -15.26
C GLY A 17 -9.35 -1.61 -14.88
N ASP A 18 -9.27 -1.09 -13.65
CA ASP A 18 -8.14 -0.28 -13.19
C ASP A 18 -6.88 -1.12 -12.88
N VAL A 19 -6.96 -2.45 -12.91
CA VAL A 19 -5.88 -3.35 -12.44
C VAL A 19 -4.50 -3.05 -13.02
N ASP A 20 -4.45 -2.66 -14.30
CA ASP A 20 -3.21 -2.31 -14.98
C ASP A 20 -2.69 -0.93 -14.53
N ALA A 21 -3.57 0.06 -14.34
CA ALA A 21 -3.22 1.36 -13.78
C ALA A 21 -2.74 1.23 -12.33
N LEU A 22 -3.41 0.41 -11.51
CA LEU A 22 -2.98 0.13 -10.13
C LEU A 22 -1.58 -0.51 -10.11
N ALA A 23 -1.33 -1.49 -10.97
CA ALA A 23 -0.02 -2.14 -11.05
C ALA A 23 1.08 -1.16 -11.49
N ALA A 24 0.77 -0.27 -12.43
CA ALA A 24 1.69 0.80 -12.85
C ALA A 24 1.99 1.77 -11.69
N ILE A 25 0.97 2.24 -10.97
CA ILE A 25 1.15 3.10 -9.78
C ILE A 25 2.13 2.44 -8.80
N ILE A 26 1.93 1.17 -8.46
CA ILE A 26 2.82 0.43 -7.54
C ILE A 26 4.24 0.33 -8.09
N ARG A 27 4.40 -0.04 -9.37
CA ARG A 27 5.71 -0.18 -10.03
C ARG A 27 6.54 1.10 -9.94
N TYR A 28 5.92 2.27 -10.10
CA TYR A 28 6.63 3.55 -10.10
C TYR A 28 6.71 4.22 -8.73
N ALA A 29 5.75 4.00 -7.84
CA ALA A 29 5.72 4.63 -6.52
C ALA A 29 6.50 3.84 -5.45
N MET A 30 6.35 2.51 -5.41
CA MET A 30 6.95 1.70 -4.35
C MET A 30 8.48 1.60 -4.34
N PRO A 31 9.23 1.86 -5.44
CA PRO A 31 10.67 2.01 -5.37
C PRO A 31 11.17 3.07 -4.36
N MET A 32 10.32 4.01 -3.92
CA MET A 32 10.65 4.99 -2.88
C MET A 32 10.36 4.49 -1.46
N ASP A 33 9.72 3.32 -1.32
CA ASP A 33 9.38 2.70 -0.06
C ASP A 33 10.40 1.61 0.31
N PRO A 34 11.20 1.78 1.39
CA PRO A 34 12.24 0.81 1.75
C PRO A 34 11.73 -0.62 1.96
N GLN A 35 10.47 -0.81 2.41
CA GLN A 35 9.92 -2.17 2.54
C GLN A 35 9.72 -2.87 1.19
N TRP A 36 9.66 -2.12 0.09
CA TRP A 36 9.58 -2.72 -1.25
C TRP A 36 10.92 -3.29 -1.68
N ASP A 37 12.00 -2.53 -1.52
CA ASP A 37 13.36 -2.98 -1.86
C ASP A 37 13.80 -4.14 -0.97
N TYR A 38 13.44 -4.11 0.32
CA TYR A 38 13.70 -5.21 1.24
C TYR A 38 13.06 -6.53 0.77
N ARG A 39 11.81 -6.50 0.28
CA ARG A 39 11.09 -7.73 -0.14
C ARG A 39 11.43 -8.16 -1.56
N PHE A 40 11.79 -7.23 -2.43
CA PHE A 40 11.99 -7.45 -3.87
C PHE A 40 13.37 -6.95 -4.34
N PRO A 41 14.48 -7.43 -3.75
CA PRO A 41 15.81 -6.89 -4.05
C PRO A 41 16.24 -7.08 -5.51
N LEU A 42 15.72 -8.10 -6.19
CA LEU A 42 16.07 -8.43 -7.58
C LEU A 42 15.07 -7.85 -8.62
N ARG A 43 14.13 -7.00 -8.20
CA ARG A 43 13.11 -6.41 -9.10
C ARG A 43 13.66 -5.63 -10.28
N LYS A 44 14.89 -5.08 -10.16
CA LYS A 44 15.56 -4.38 -11.27
C LYS A 44 16.11 -5.36 -12.31
N GLN A 45 16.47 -6.58 -11.89
CA GLN A 45 16.93 -7.66 -12.76
C GLN A 45 15.77 -8.42 -13.38
N TYR A 46 14.66 -8.57 -12.66
CA TYR A 46 13.44 -9.26 -13.09
C TYR A 46 12.20 -8.33 -13.05
N PRO A 47 12.16 -7.24 -13.85
CA PRO A 47 11.09 -6.24 -13.77
C PRO A 47 9.72 -6.77 -14.18
N GLU A 48 9.68 -7.73 -15.11
CA GLU A 48 8.43 -8.33 -15.59
C GLU A 48 7.81 -9.27 -14.56
N ASP A 49 8.63 -10.00 -13.79
CA ASP A 49 8.16 -10.79 -12.65
C ASP A 49 7.51 -9.85 -11.62
N ASN A 50 8.21 -8.77 -11.23
CA ASN A 50 7.71 -7.82 -10.25
C ASN A 50 6.39 -7.17 -10.70
N TYR A 51 6.29 -6.76 -11.96
CA TYR A 51 5.06 -6.18 -12.51
C TYR A 51 3.92 -7.22 -12.57
N GLY A 52 4.19 -8.41 -13.11
CA GLY A 52 3.18 -9.47 -13.24
C GLY A 52 2.57 -9.87 -11.90
N TYR A 53 3.41 -10.03 -10.87
CA TYR A 53 2.93 -10.36 -9.53
C TYR A 53 2.30 -9.18 -8.80
N THR A 54 2.75 -7.95 -9.05
CA THR A 54 2.08 -6.75 -8.57
C THR A 54 0.66 -6.65 -9.12
N ARG A 55 0.48 -6.94 -10.42
CA ARG A 55 -0.83 -6.99 -11.07
C ARG A 55 -1.73 -8.06 -10.46
N LEU A 56 -1.20 -9.26 -10.23
CA LEU A 56 -1.94 -10.33 -9.53
C LEU A 56 -2.34 -9.94 -8.10
N MET A 57 -1.45 -9.26 -7.37
CA MET A 57 -1.75 -8.73 -6.05
C MET A 57 -2.89 -7.68 -6.10
N MET A 58 -2.82 -6.71 -7.02
CA MET A 58 -3.87 -5.69 -7.18
C MET A 58 -5.21 -6.33 -7.55
N LYS A 59 -5.21 -7.28 -8.48
CA LYS A 59 -6.41 -8.07 -8.81
C LYS A 59 -7.01 -8.74 -7.57
N SER A 60 -6.17 -9.37 -6.73
CA SER A 60 -6.64 -10.03 -5.52
C SER A 60 -7.24 -9.07 -4.49
N PHE A 61 -6.81 -7.80 -4.45
CA PHE A 61 -7.44 -6.79 -3.59
C PHE A 61 -8.81 -6.36 -4.12
N LEU A 62 -8.95 -6.17 -5.43
CA LEU A 62 -10.23 -5.81 -6.06
C LEU A 62 -11.30 -6.89 -5.90
N GLU A 63 -10.88 -8.16 -5.80
CA GLU A 63 -11.78 -9.32 -5.63
C GLU A 63 -12.02 -9.69 -4.16
N ALA A 64 -11.29 -9.09 -3.22
CA ALA A 64 -11.34 -9.46 -1.82
C ALA A 64 -12.51 -8.80 -1.07
N GLN A 65 -13.36 -9.62 -0.45
CA GLN A 65 -14.31 -9.14 0.58
C GLN A 65 -13.55 -8.48 1.75
N GLY A 66 -14.14 -7.45 2.37
CA GLY A 66 -13.50 -6.74 3.49
C GLY A 66 -12.31 -5.86 3.11
N VAL A 67 -12.06 -5.66 1.81
CA VAL A 67 -11.03 -4.76 1.28
C VAL A 67 -11.70 -3.69 0.43
N VAL A 68 -11.26 -2.45 0.60
CA VAL A 68 -11.68 -1.30 -0.21
C VAL A 68 -10.45 -0.72 -0.88
N VAL A 69 -10.48 -0.62 -2.21
CA VAL A 69 -9.43 0.05 -2.98
C VAL A 69 -10.00 1.37 -3.50
N LYS A 70 -9.45 2.49 -3.01
CA LYS A 70 -9.78 3.84 -3.50
C LYS A 70 -8.70 4.30 -4.46
N VAL A 71 -9.08 5.05 -5.48
CA VAL A 71 -8.15 5.73 -6.39
C VAL A 71 -8.42 7.21 -6.44
N VAL A 72 -7.36 7.96 -6.72
CA VAL A 72 -7.46 9.34 -7.17
C VAL A 72 -7.14 9.38 -8.64
N THR A 73 -8.01 10.03 -9.40
CA THR A 73 -7.85 10.27 -10.82
C THR A 73 -7.55 11.74 -11.09
N PHE A 74 -6.91 11.98 -12.24
CA PHE A 74 -6.77 13.30 -12.84
C PHE A 74 -7.27 13.24 -14.28
N PRO A 75 -7.74 14.37 -14.86
CA PRO A 75 -8.04 14.46 -16.28
C PRO A 75 -6.79 14.10 -17.09
N ALA A 76 -6.91 13.15 -18.02
CA ALA A 76 -5.77 12.74 -18.82
C ALA A 76 -5.39 13.84 -19.85
N PRO A 77 -4.09 14.19 -19.98
CA PRO A 77 -3.68 15.20 -20.95
C PRO A 77 -3.96 14.75 -22.38
N GLY A 78 -4.82 15.46 -23.11
CA GLY A 78 -5.10 15.20 -24.53
C GLY A 78 -6.10 14.09 -24.80
N LEU A 79 -6.78 13.57 -23.78
CA LEU A 79 -7.98 12.74 -23.92
C LEU A 79 -9.23 13.58 -23.57
N PRO A 80 -10.44 13.14 -23.97
CA PRO A 80 -11.68 13.73 -23.48
C PRO A 80 -11.68 13.85 -21.94
N GLU A 81 -12.36 14.85 -21.37
CA GLU A 81 -12.48 15.03 -19.90
C GLU A 81 -12.97 13.77 -19.16
N GLU A 82 -13.61 12.87 -19.89
CA GLU A 82 -14.23 11.63 -19.43
C GLU A 82 -13.20 10.49 -19.21
N ASP A 83 -12.02 10.59 -19.82
CA ASP A 83 -10.94 9.61 -19.69
C ASP A 83 -10.03 9.98 -18.51
N GLU A 84 -10.52 9.66 -17.31
CA GLU A 84 -9.80 9.82 -16.06
C GLU A 84 -8.91 8.60 -15.75
N VAL A 85 -7.59 8.81 -15.60
CA VAL A 85 -6.65 7.73 -15.29
C VAL A 85 -6.28 7.73 -13.80
N PRO A 86 -6.31 6.58 -13.11
CA PRO A 86 -5.81 6.47 -11.75
C PRO A 86 -4.35 6.92 -11.66
N ALA A 87 -4.07 7.87 -10.75
CA ALA A 87 -2.74 8.39 -10.49
C ALA A 87 -2.24 8.09 -9.07
N ALA A 88 -3.15 7.75 -8.17
CA ALA A 88 -2.84 7.29 -6.83
C ALA A 88 -3.86 6.27 -6.36
N LEU A 89 -3.49 5.44 -5.39
CA LEU A 89 -4.35 4.42 -4.81
C LEU A 89 -4.14 4.31 -3.30
N ALA A 90 -5.20 3.90 -2.60
CA ALA A 90 -5.16 3.42 -1.23
C ALA A 90 -5.87 2.07 -1.11
N VAL A 91 -5.25 1.11 -0.43
CA VAL A 91 -5.83 -0.20 -0.12
C VAL A 91 -6.12 -0.26 1.38
N TRP A 92 -7.41 -0.32 1.73
CA TRP A 92 -7.91 -0.39 3.09
C TRP A 92 -8.47 -1.78 3.39
N GLU A 93 -8.08 -2.37 4.52
CA GLU A 93 -8.75 -3.53 5.10
C GLU A 93 -9.77 -3.02 6.14
N VAL A 94 -11.06 -3.19 5.84
CA VAL A 94 -12.18 -2.81 6.70
C VAL A 94 -12.61 -3.96 7.61
N GLU A 95 -12.41 -5.19 7.16
CA GLU A 95 -12.62 -6.39 7.96
C GLU A 95 -11.30 -7.18 7.96
N PRO A 96 -10.46 -7.00 9.00
CA PRO A 96 -9.20 -7.71 9.12
C PRO A 96 -9.41 -9.23 9.18
N ASP A 97 -9.13 -9.92 8.08
CA ASP A 97 -9.04 -11.38 8.08
C ASP A 97 -7.58 -11.80 8.25
N LYS A 98 -7.28 -12.39 9.41
CA LYS A 98 -5.94 -12.84 9.81
C LYS A 98 -5.40 -14.01 8.97
N ASP A 99 -6.28 -14.72 8.27
CA ASP A 99 -5.94 -15.89 7.47
C ASP A 99 -5.87 -15.56 5.96
N LYS A 100 -6.29 -14.34 5.58
CA LYS A 100 -6.29 -13.89 4.19
C LYS A 100 -4.88 -13.63 3.68
N LYS A 101 -4.47 -14.42 2.69
CA LYS A 101 -3.23 -14.22 1.94
C LYS A 101 -3.57 -13.60 0.60
N TYR A 102 -3.27 -12.32 0.44
CA TYR A 102 -3.22 -11.70 -0.88
C TYR A 102 -2.10 -12.34 -1.69
N SER A 103 -2.20 -12.31 -3.03
CA SER A 103 -1.31 -13.00 -3.99
C SER A 103 0.14 -12.49 -4.02
N LEU A 104 0.73 -12.28 -2.86
CA LEU A 104 2.14 -12.02 -2.57
C LEU A 104 2.94 -13.32 -2.47
N THR A 105 2.29 -14.43 -2.13
CA THR A 105 2.90 -15.76 -2.16
C THR A 105 2.92 -16.31 -3.59
N PRO A 106 3.98 -17.05 -3.99
CA PRO A 106 3.98 -17.75 -5.26
C PRO A 106 2.85 -18.76 -5.24
N THR A 107 1.99 -18.75 -6.26
CA THR A 107 0.83 -19.64 -6.39
C THR A 107 1.21 -21.08 -6.74
N GLY A 108 2.48 -21.44 -6.59
CA GLY A 108 3.04 -22.75 -6.89
C GLY A 108 4.53 -22.76 -6.62
N ASP A 109 5.33 -22.43 -7.65
CA ASP A 109 6.77 -22.54 -7.60
C ASP A 109 7.46 -21.27 -7.08
N LYS A 110 8.29 -21.39 -6.04
CA LYS A 110 9.13 -20.29 -5.54
C LYS A 110 10.10 -19.78 -6.61
N THR A 111 10.53 -20.64 -7.54
CA THR A 111 11.41 -20.21 -8.65
C THR A 111 10.70 -19.31 -9.66
N ALA A 112 9.37 -19.27 -9.66
CA ALA A 112 8.58 -18.47 -10.60
C ALA A 112 8.49 -16.98 -10.24
N ARG A 113 8.96 -16.54 -9.05
CA ARG A 113 8.98 -15.13 -8.64
C ARG A 113 10.42 -14.71 -8.32
N ARG A 114 11.21 -14.47 -9.37
CA ARG A 114 12.67 -14.27 -9.27
C ARG A 114 13.07 -12.90 -8.72
N ASP A 115 12.13 -11.95 -8.72
CA ASP A 115 12.35 -10.61 -8.17
C ASP A 115 12.37 -10.56 -6.63
N ALA A 116 11.76 -11.56 -5.98
CA ALA A 116 11.49 -11.57 -4.55
C ALA A 116 12.54 -12.34 -3.74
N ASN A 117 12.78 -11.88 -2.50
CA ASN A 117 13.48 -12.67 -1.48
C ASN A 117 12.44 -13.26 -0.51
N PHE A 118 12.23 -14.58 -0.56
CA PHE A 118 11.20 -15.24 0.24
C PHE A 118 11.49 -15.25 1.74
N GLU A 119 12.75 -15.21 2.14
CA GLU A 119 13.12 -15.13 3.56
C GLU A 119 12.78 -13.75 4.11
N HIS A 120 13.10 -12.69 3.36
CA HIS A 120 12.71 -11.33 3.70
C HIS A 120 11.19 -11.17 3.72
N MET A 121 10.47 -11.75 2.75
CA MET A 121 9.01 -11.73 2.75
C MET A 121 8.42 -12.48 3.97
N ALA A 122 9.01 -13.62 4.36
CA ALA A 122 8.57 -14.37 5.53
C ALA A 122 8.84 -13.59 6.83
N ALA A 123 10.03 -12.99 6.98
CA ALA A 123 10.39 -12.16 8.12
C ALA A 123 9.51 -10.91 8.22
N PHE A 124 9.25 -10.24 7.11
CA PHE A 124 8.33 -9.11 7.04
C PHE A 124 6.91 -9.53 7.44
N GLY A 125 6.42 -10.63 6.88
CA GLY A 125 5.08 -11.15 7.16
C GLY A 125 4.89 -11.56 8.63
N SER A 126 5.84 -12.28 9.22
CA SER A 126 5.75 -12.72 10.61
C SER A 126 5.85 -11.56 11.58
N THR A 127 6.79 -10.63 11.36
CA THR A 127 7.02 -9.48 12.24
C THR A 127 5.84 -8.51 12.21
N THR A 128 5.32 -8.18 11.02
CA THR A 128 4.16 -7.29 10.90
C THR A 128 2.89 -7.92 11.45
N ARG A 129 2.70 -9.25 11.28
CA ARG A 129 1.58 -9.97 11.91
C ARG A 129 1.67 -9.93 13.44
N ALA A 130 2.84 -10.21 14.01
CA ALA A 130 3.05 -10.17 15.46
C ALA A 130 2.84 -8.75 16.03
N ALA A 131 3.38 -7.73 15.35
CA ALA A 131 3.17 -6.33 15.73
C ALA A 131 1.69 -5.94 15.67
N ARG A 132 0.98 -6.34 14.60
CA ARG A 132 -0.46 -6.07 14.48
C ARG A 132 -1.26 -6.72 15.60
N GLU A 133 -0.90 -7.93 15.98
CA GLU A 133 -1.56 -8.63 17.08
C GLU A 133 -1.37 -7.89 18.42
N THR A 134 -0.12 -7.55 18.73
CA THR A 134 0.26 -6.88 19.99
C THR A 134 -0.32 -5.47 20.10
N TYR A 135 -0.25 -4.67 19.03
CA TYR A 135 -0.56 -3.24 19.12
C TYR A 135 -1.97 -2.87 18.67
N PHE A 136 -2.62 -3.72 17.86
CA PHE A 136 -3.94 -3.38 17.31
C PHE A 136 -5.01 -4.42 17.62
N ASN A 137 -4.81 -5.70 17.25
CA ASN A 137 -5.90 -6.68 17.39
C ASN A 137 -6.28 -6.93 18.85
N SER A 138 -5.30 -7.06 19.74
CA SER A 138 -5.54 -7.23 21.18
C SER A 138 -6.11 -5.98 21.87
N VAL A 139 -5.96 -4.79 21.25
CA VAL A 139 -6.37 -3.50 21.83
C VAL A 139 -7.72 -3.04 21.28
N TYR A 140 -7.86 -2.98 19.95
CA TYR A 140 -9.02 -2.39 19.26
C TYR A 140 -9.95 -3.44 18.65
N GLN A 141 -9.54 -4.72 18.59
CA GLN A 141 -10.33 -5.83 18.06
C GLN A 141 -10.86 -5.50 16.65
N SER A 142 -12.18 -5.57 16.42
CA SER A 142 -12.84 -5.25 15.15
C SER A 142 -13.05 -3.75 14.91
N ARG A 143 -12.70 -2.86 15.85
CA ARG A 143 -12.91 -1.41 15.75
C ARG A 143 -11.68 -0.70 15.16
N GLN A 144 -11.12 -1.25 14.09
CA GLN A 144 -9.94 -0.70 13.43
C GLN A 144 -10.06 -0.82 11.91
N LEU A 145 -9.48 0.15 11.20
CA LEU A 145 -9.24 0.08 9.76
C LEU A 145 -7.74 0.01 9.54
N HIS A 146 -7.29 -0.84 8.62
CA HIS A 146 -5.87 -0.98 8.33
C HIS A 146 -5.56 -0.52 6.91
N LEU A 147 -4.79 0.56 6.81
CA LEU A 147 -4.27 1.07 5.56
C LEU A 147 -3.03 0.27 5.15
N ARG A 148 -3.19 -0.60 4.16
CA ARG A 148 -2.17 -1.55 3.73
C ARG A 148 -1.20 -0.96 2.72
N ILE A 149 -1.71 -0.17 1.79
CA ILE A 149 -0.92 0.43 0.71
C ILE A 149 -1.45 1.83 0.45
N LEU A 150 -0.53 2.77 0.27
CA LEU A 150 -0.79 4.04 -0.41
C LEU A 150 0.35 4.30 -1.37
N ALA A 151 -0.02 4.68 -2.57
CA ALA A 151 0.94 5.01 -3.59
C ALA A 151 0.42 6.16 -4.43
N THR A 152 1.32 7.02 -4.88
CA THR A 152 1.04 8.09 -5.84
C THR A 152 2.16 8.09 -6.87
N LEU A 153 1.79 8.08 -8.15
CA LEU A 153 2.73 8.19 -9.26
C LEU A 153 3.66 9.40 -9.05
N PRO A 154 4.97 9.27 -9.29
CA PRO A 154 5.95 10.33 -9.02
C PRO A 154 5.55 11.72 -9.56
N GLU A 155 5.07 11.78 -10.80
CA GLU A 155 4.65 13.00 -11.48
C GLU A 155 3.36 13.63 -10.90
N PHE A 156 2.60 12.87 -10.13
CA PHE A 156 1.39 13.31 -9.42
C PHE A 156 1.61 13.56 -7.92
N GLN A 157 2.82 13.39 -7.41
CA GLN A 157 3.14 13.65 -6.01
C GLN A 157 3.04 15.15 -5.66
N ARG A 158 2.85 15.43 -4.36
CA ARG A 158 2.72 16.80 -3.81
C ARG A 158 1.53 17.61 -4.36
N LYS A 159 0.55 16.96 -4.98
CA LYS A 159 -0.68 17.58 -5.53
C LYS A 159 -1.94 17.23 -4.73
N GLY A 160 -1.78 16.69 -3.52
CA GLY A 160 -2.89 16.38 -2.62
C GLY A 160 -3.49 14.98 -2.76
N ALA A 161 -3.08 14.16 -3.74
CA ALA A 161 -3.66 12.82 -3.95
C ALA A 161 -3.52 11.89 -2.74
N GLY A 162 -2.33 11.86 -2.11
CA GLY A 162 -2.11 11.09 -0.88
C GLY A 162 -2.98 11.58 0.28
N THR A 163 -3.15 12.91 0.43
CA THR A 163 -4.03 13.50 1.45
C THR A 163 -5.50 13.20 1.18
N ALA A 164 -5.91 13.22 -0.08
CA ALA A 164 -7.27 12.90 -0.50
C ALA A 164 -7.62 11.43 -0.21
N LEU A 165 -6.69 10.51 -0.47
CA LEU A 165 -6.86 9.07 -0.22
C LEU A 165 -6.74 8.68 1.25
N CYS A 166 -6.11 9.53 2.04
CA CYS A 166 -5.79 9.25 3.41
C CYS A 166 -6.30 10.39 4.27
N SER A 167 -7.41 10.08 4.91
CA SER A 167 -7.57 10.44 6.29
C SER A 167 -6.99 9.29 7.14
N PRO A 168 -5.69 9.22 7.48
CA PRO A 168 -4.45 9.84 6.96
C PRO A 168 -3.22 8.90 6.72
N LEU A 169 -2.12 9.49 6.19
CA LEU A 169 -0.80 9.03 5.65
C LEU A 169 0.53 9.43 6.33
N GLY A 170 1.61 8.64 6.28
CA GLY A 170 3.06 8.84 6.57
C GLY A 170 3.52 9.62 7.81
N HIS A 171 4.49 9.18 8.62
CA HIS A 171 4.81 9.78 9.96
C HIS A 171 4.67 11.30 10.07
N ALA A 172 5.37 12.12 9.27
CA ALA A 172 5.23 13.58 9.39
C ALA A 172 3.80 14.09 9.07
N LEU A 173 3.15 13.47 8.10
CA LEU A 173 1.78 13.76 7.71
C LEU A 173 0.78 13.17 8.73
N TYR A 174 0.97 11.95 9.19
CA TYR A 174 0.25 11.29 10.27
C TYR A 174 0.30 12.08 11.57
N SER A 175 1.49 12.47 12.02
CA SER A 175 1.69 13.34 13.17
C SER A 175 0.98 14.68 12.96
N SER A 176 1.07 15.29 11.77
CA SER A 176 0.34 16.54 11.49
C SER A 176 -1.19 16.37 11.48
N LEU A 177 -1.67 15.16 11.24
CA LEU A 177 -3.09 14.79 11.19
C LEU A 177 -3.56 14.17 12.52
N GLY A 178 -2.76 14.25 13.58
CA GLY A 178 -3.13 13.86 14.95
C GLY A 178 -2.89 12.40 15.29
N PHE A 179 -2.21 11.63 14.45
CA PHE A 179 -1.77 10.28 14.81
C PHE A 179 -0.58 10.35 15.76
N THR A 180 -0.56 9.45 16.73
CA THR A 180 0.51 9.32 17.72
C THR A 180 1.34 8.06 17.47
N ASP A 181 2.67 8.15 17.50
CA ASP A 181 3.54 6.98 17.54
C ASP A 181 3.30 6.19 18.83
N ILE A 182 3.13 4.87 18.70
CA ILE A 182 2.98 3.96 19.84
C ILE A 182 4.12 2.94 19.91
N ALA A 183 4.80 2.65 18.80
CA ALA A 183 5.98 1.79 18.76
C ALA A 183 6.81 1.99 17.49
N THR A 184 8.03 1.46 17.49
CA THR A 184 8.81 1.18 16.28
C THR A 184 9.18 -0.29 16.30
N ILE A 185 8.89 -1.01 15.21
CA ILE A 185 9.26 -2.42 15.03
C ILE A 185 10.42 -2.53 14.06
N THR A 186 11.31 -3.50 14.31
CA THR A 186 12.42 -3.81 13.43
C THR A 186 12.18 -5.17 12.79
N VAL A 187 12.18 -5.20 11.46
CA VAL A 187 12.14 -6.42 10.64
C VAL A 187 13.58 -6.74 10.22
N GLN A 188 14.02 -7.96 10.46
CA GLN A 188 15.36 -8.43 10.15
C GLN A 188 15.34 -9.96 9.99
N VAL A 189 16.04 -10.51 9.00
CA VAL A 189 16.30 -11.96 8.94
C VAL A 189 17.41 -12.28 9.94
N LYS A 190 17.27 -13.40 10.65
CA LYS A 190 18.25 -13.85 11.63
C LYS A 190 19.63 -13.94 10.97
N GLU A 191 20.65 -13.36 11.62
CA GLU A 191 22.06 -13.35 11.17
C GLU A 191 22.39 -12.40 10.00
N GLU A 192 21.43 -11.64 9.46
CA GLU A 192 21.72 -10.60 8.46
C GLU A 192 21.93 -9.22 9.09
N GLU A 193 22.76 -8.38 8.47
CA GLU A 193 22.93 -6.97 8.88
C GLU A 193 21.79 -6.07 8.37
N GLU A 194 21.14 -6.44 7.26
CA GLU A 194 20.04 -5.66 6.67
C GLU A 194 18.81 -5.70 7.56
N LYS A 195 18.25 -4.52 7.84
CA LYS A 195 17.08 -4.35 8.70
C LYS A 195 16.19 -3.22 8.21
N LEU A 196 14.89 -3.37 8.44
CA LEU A 196 13.85 -2.40 8.11
C LEU A 196 13.14 -1.97 9.39
N SER A 197 13.07 -0.66 9.66
CA SER A 197 12.31 -0.12 10.79
C SER A 197 10.96 0.42 10.32
N ILE A 198 9.87 -0.01 10.97
CA ILE A 198 8.50 0.42 10.68
C ILE A 198 7.92 1.08 11.92
N ARG A 199 7.36 2.28 11.77
CA ARG A 199 6.65 2.99 12.84
C ARG A 199 5.21 2.50 12.95
N VAL A 200 4.74 2.35 14.18
CA VAL A 200 3.37 2.00 14.51
C VAL A 200 2.68 3.25 15.05
N MET A 201 1.60 3.68 14.41
CA MET A 201 0.89 4.91 14.75
C MET A 201 -0.61 4.66 14.87
N VAL A 202 -1.29 5.42 15.72
CA VAL A 202 -2.75 5.35 15.91
C VAL A 202 -3.36 6.74 15.92
N TYR A 203 -4.59 6.87 15.41
CA TYR A 203 -5.43 8.04 15.64
C TYR A 203 -6.36 7.76 16.81
N PRO A 204 -6.20 8.43 17.96
CA PRO A 204 -7.13 8.27 19.06
C PRO A 204 -8.47 8.90 18.65
N TYR A 205 -9.50 8.08 18.48
CA TYR A 205 -10.88 8.57 18.38
C TYR A 205 -11.40 8.84 19.79
N GLU A 206 -11.57 10.10 20.15
CA GLU A 206 -12.35 10.50 21.32
C GLU A 206 -13.80 10.73 20.88
N PRO A 207 -14.77 9.95 21.38
CA PRO A 207 -16.18 10.23 21.12
C PRO A 207 -16.54 11.57 21.74
N VAL A 208 -17.05 12.50 20.93
CA VAL A 208 -17.70 13.71 21.45
C VAL A 208 -19.05 13.27 22.01
N TYR A 209 -19.17 13.26 23.34
CA TYR A 209 -20.43 13.02 24.06
C TYR A 209 -21.21 14.31 24.25
#